data_AF-A0A8D8HAL5-F1
#
_entry.id   AF-A0A8D8HAL5-F1
#
_cell.length_a   1.000
_cell.length_b   1.000
_cell.length_c   1.000
_cell.angle_alpha   90.00
_cell.angle_beta   90.00
_cell.angle_gamma   90.00
#
_symmetry.space_group_name_H-M   'P 1'
#
loop_
_entity.id
_entity.type
_entity.pdbx_description
1 polymer ?
#
loop_
_entity_poly.entity_id
_entity_poly.type
_entity_poly.pdbx_seq_one_letter_code
_entity_poly.pdbx_strand_id
1 'polypeptide(L)'
;MYFGSFFELLEKQPEVTECRAVEEALVPFVKMNFDGIKVDLLFAWLALKEIPDNFDLRDDMLLKNLDPRLVRSLNGCRATDEILRLVPNIDNFRLALRSIKLKVTESLHF
;
A
#
# COMPACT_ATOMS: atom_id res chain seq x y z
N MET A 1 -13.36 -4.58 12.99
CA MET A 1 -12.17 -3.70 13.09
C MET A 1 -11.05 -4.32 12.26
N TYR A 2 -10.18 -3.52 11.64
CA TYR A 2 -9.17 -4.00 10.68
C TYR A 2 -8.25 -5.11 11.24
N PHE A 3 -7.56 -4.85 12.36
CA PHE A 3 -6.69 -5.84 13.02
C PHE A 3 -7.42 -6.89 13.86
N GLY A 4 -8.76 -6.83 13.96
CA GLY A 4 -9.57 -7.86 14.62
C GLY A 4 -10.30 -8.71 13.59
N SER A 5 -11.59 -8.44 13.42
CA SER A 5 -12.49 -9.21 12.54
C SER A 5 -11.98 -9.44 11.12
N PHE A 6 -11.28 -8.48 10.51
CA PHE A 6 -10.78 -8.64 9.14
C PHE A 6 -9.50 -9.47 9.10
N PHE A 7 -8.58 -9.27 10.05
CA PHE A 7 -7.44 -10.15 10.24
C PHE A 7 -7.86 -11.61 10.47
N GLU A 8 -8.82 -11.86 11.37
CA GLU A 8 -9.38 -13.20 11.62
C GLU A 8 -10.06 -13.81 10.37
N LEU A 9 -10.62 -12.97 9.50
CA LEU A 9 -11.22 -13.42 8.24
C LEU A 9 -10.13 -13.88 7.25
N LEU A 10 -9.00 -13.16 7.18
CA LEU A 10 -7.86 -13.52 6.35
C LEU A 10 -7.24 -14.84 6.82
N GLU A 11 -7.08 -15.04 8.13
CA GLU A 11 -6.51 -16.30 8.67
C GLU A 11 -7.35 -17.55 8.37
N LYS A 12 -8.63 -17.39 8.03
CA LYS A 12 -9.53 -18.50 7.67
C LYS A 12 -9.45 -18.88 6.19
N GLN A 13 -8.76 -18.09 5.36
CA GLN A 13 -8.64 -18.39 3.94
C GLN A 13 -7.55 -19.43 3.70
N PRO A 14 -7.82 -20.53 2.96
CA PRO A 14 -6.82 -21.58 2.73
C PRO A 14 -5.59 -21.10 1.94
N GLU A 15 -5.73 -20.03 1.17
CA GLU A 15 -4.67 -19.39 0.37
C GLU A 15 -3.70 -18.57 1.24
N VAL A 16 -4.11 -18.22 2.46
CA VAL A 16 -3.36 -17.34 3.36
C VAL A 16 -2.45 -18.15 4.29
N THR A 17 -1.16 -17.85 4.22
CA THR A 17 -0.11 -18.39 5.09
C THR A 17 0.74 -17.26 5.66
N GLU A 18 1.51 -17.52 6.70
CA GLU A 18 2.42 -16.53 7.33
C GLU A 18 1.72 -15.19 7.70
N CYS A 19 0.43 -15.23 8.04
CA CYS A 19 -0.37 -14.05 8.35
C CYS A 19 0.02 -13.47 9.73
N ARG A 20 0.30 -12.17 9.80
CA ARG A 20 0.58 -11.46 11.05
C ARG A 20 0.23 -9.98 10.95
N ALA A 21 -0.28 -9.42 12.04
CA ALA A 21 -0.47 -7.98 12.20
C ALA A 21 0.83 -7.33 12.69
N VAL A 22 1.15 -6.14 12.16
CA VAL A 22 2.26 -5.28 12.60
C VAL A 22 1.68 -3.91 12.93
N GLU A 23 1.24 -3.72 14.17
CA GLU A 23 0.48 -2.53 14.61
C GLU A 23 1.37 -1.39 15.12
N GLU A 24 2.56 -1.74 15.62
CA GLU A 24 3.52 -0.81 16.24
C GLU A 24 4.38 -0.06 15.23
N ALA A 25 4.27 -0.42 13.94
CA ALA A 25 4.97 0.26 12.86
C ALA A 25 4.48 1.71 12.68
N LEU A 26 5.32 2.54 12.05
CA LEU A 26 4.98 3.92 11.70
C LEU A 26 3.70 4.01 10.84
N VAL A 27 3.49 2.99 10.01
CA VAL A 27 2.30 2.74 9.21
C VAL A 27 1.86 1.31 9.50
N PRO A 28 0.75 1.09 10.23
CA PRO A 28 0.28 -0.25 10.57
C PRO A 28 -0.17 -1.06 9.35
N PHE A 29 0.18 -2.36 9.31
CA PHE A 29 -0.19 -3.25 8.20
C PHE A 29 -0.35 -4.71 8.65
N VAL A 30 -1.05 -5.50 7.83
CA VAL A 30 -1.09 -6.97 7.93
C VAL A 30 -0.14 -7.52 6.88
N LYS A 31 0.81 -8.37 7.30
CA LYS A 31 1.71 -9.08 6.39
C LYS A 31 1.19 -10.50 6.23
N MET A 32 1.12 -10.98 5.00
CA MET A 32 0.73 -12.36 4.70
C MET A 32 1.42 -12.88 3.45
N ASN A 33 1.35 -14.18 3.26
CA ASN A 33 1.64 -14.86 2.01
C ASN A 33 0.31 -15.41 1.46
N PHE A 34 -0.17 -14.84 0.36
CA PHE A 34 -1.41 -15.25 -0.31
C PHE A 34 -1.04 -15.97 -1.61
N ASP A 35 -1.35 -17.27 -1.72
CA ASP A 35 -1.01 -18.11 -2.89
C ASP A 35 0.47 -18.01 -3.32
N GLY A 36 1.39 -17.98 -2.36
CA GLY A 36 2.83 -17.86 -2.62
C GLY A 36 3.32 -16.42 -2.85
N ILE A 37 2.43 -15.43 -2.85
CA ILE A 37 2.74 -14.02 -3.05
C ILE A 37 2.76 -13.30 -1.70
N LYS A 38 3.91 -12.69 -1.37
CA LYS A 38 4.04 -11.84 -0.18
C LYS A 38 3.26 -10.55 -0.36
N VAL A 39 2.31 -10.28 0.55
CA VAL A 39 1.46 -9.09 0.55
C VAL A 39 1.62 -8.35 1.88
N ASP A 40 1.87 -7.04 1.78
CA ASP A 40 1.75 -6.10 2.89
C ASP A 40 0.46 -5.29 2.69
N LEU A 41 -0.55 -5.56 3.50
CA LEU A 41 -1.87 -4.96 3.41
C LEU A 41 -2.01 -3.79 4.38
N LEU A 42 -2.20 -2.60 3.84
CA LEU A 42 -2.37 -1.34 4.57
C LEU A 42 -3.86 -1.05 4.81
N PHE A 43 -4.13 -0.17 5.78
CA PHE A 43 -5.49 0.28 6.07
C PHE A 43 -5.57 1.80 6.27
N ALA A 44 -6.63 2.38 5.72
CA ALA A 44 -7.03 3.76 5.95
C ALA A 44 -8.56 3.83 6.07
N TRP A 45 -9.05 4.59 7.04
CA TRP A 45 -10.47 4.92 7.17
C TRP A 45 -10.71 6.30 6.58
N LEU A 46 -11.71 6.43 5.72
CA LEU A 46 -12.11 7.68 5.10
C LEU A 46 -13.46 8.15 5.66
N ALA A 47 -13.64 9.46 5.79
CA ALA A 47 -14.89 10.06 6.27
C ALA A 47 -15.97 10.08 5.17
N LEU A 48 -16.21 8.93 4.55
CA LEU A 48 -17.18 8.71 3.48
C LEU A 48 -18.16 7.63 3.92
N LYS A 49 -19.43 7.77 3.51
CA LYS A 49 -20.46 6.77 3.79
C LYS A 49 -20.22 5.47 3.01
N GLU A 50 -19.70 5.60 1.80
CA GLU A 50 -19.38 4.52 0.88
C GLU A 50 -18.21 4.94 -0.01
N ILE A 51 -17.46 3.96 -0.52
CA ILE A 51 -16.39 4.19 -1.49
C ILE A 51 -16.96 3.94 -2.89
N PRO A 52 -17.04 4.96 -3.76
CA PRO A 52 -17.53 4.77 -5.13
C PRO A 52 -16.52 3.98 -5.99
N ASP A 53 -16.99 3.31 -7.04
CA ASP A 53 -16.12 2.47 -7.89
C ASP A 53 -15.00 3.27 -8.60
N ASN A 54 -15.27 4.53 -8.92
CA ASN A 54 -14.33 5.46 -9.54
C ASN A 54 -13.65 6.38 -8.51
N PHE A 55 -13.53 5.94 -7.26
CA PHE A 55 -12.96 6.73 -6.19
C PHE A 55 -11.49 7.07 -6.46
N ASP A 56 -11.17 8.34 -6.28
CA ASP A 56 -9.86 8.89 -6.56
C ASP A 56 -9.23 9.43 -5.28
N LEU A 57 -8.07 8.86 -4.93
CA LEU A 57 -7.34 9.23 -3.72
C LEU A 57 -6.60 10.55 -3.82
N ARG A 58 -6.60 11.25 -4.96
CA ARG A 58 -5.80 12.47 -5.18
C ARG A 58 -6.34 13.72 -4.48
N ASP A 59 -7.63 13.79 -4.18
CA ASP A 59 -8.20 14.98 -3.54
C ASP A 59 -7.62 15.18 -2.13
N ASP A 60 -6.93 16.30 -1.90
CA ASP A 60 -6.34 16.66 -0.61
C ASP A 60 -7.40 16.85 0.48
N MET A 61 -8.65 17.15 0.11
CA MET A 61 -9.76 17.26 1.06
C MET A 61 -10.00 15.94 1.80
N LEU A 62 -9.68 14.79 1.18
CA LEU A 62 -9.80 13.47 1.81
C LEU A 62 -8.89 13.31 3.02
N LEU A 63 -7.79 14.06 3.08
CA LEU A 63 -6.81 13.97 4.16
C LEU A 63 -7.18 14.86 5.36
N LYS A 64 -8.18 15.74 5.23
CA LYS A 64 -8.59 16.65 6.30
C LYS A 64 -9.16 15.86 7.48
N ASN A 65 -8.67 16.18 8.67
CA ASN A 65 -9.11 15.57 9.94
C ASN A 65 -8.89 14.06 10.05
N LEU A 66 -8.08 13.45 9.18
CA LEU A 66 -7.66 12.06 9.34
C LEU A 66 -6.55 11.94 10.39
N ASP A 67 -6.56 10.82 11.11
CA ASP A 67 -5.44 10.45 11.96
C ASP A 67 -4.14 10.37 11.12
N PRO A 68 -3.01 10.90 11.60
CA PRO A 68 -1.75 10.88 10.86
C PRO A 68 -1.31 9.50 10.36
N ARG A 69 -1.68 8.40 11.04
CA ARG A 69 -1.38 7.04 10.59
C ARG A 69 -2.16 6.70 9.31
N LEU A 70 -3.43 7.09 9.24
CA LEU A 70 -4.26 6.86 8.05
C LEU A 70 -3.77 7.70 6.88
N VAL A 71 -3.35 8.95 7.12
CA VAL A 71 -2.71 9.79 6.09
C VAL A 71 -1.47 9.08 5.53
N ARG A 72 -0.61 8.52 6.39
CA ARG A 72 0.58 7.78 5.94
C ARG A 72 0.21 6.52 5.15
N SER A 73 -0.83 5.80 5.53
CA SER A 73 -1.32 4.63 4.77
C SER A 73 -1.76 4.99 3.35
N LEU A 74 -2.35 6.18 3.16
CA LEU A 74 -2.82 6.65 1.84
C LEU A 74 -1.69 7.18 0.94
N ASN A 75 -0.61 7.70 1.53
CA ASN A 75 0.46 8.36 0.80
C ASN A 75 1.17 7.44 -0.20
N GLY A 76 1.25 6.13 0.07
CA GLY A 76 1.87 5.17 -0.86
C GLY A 76 1.17 5.14 -2.23
N CYS A 77 -0.17 5.03 -2.22
CA CYS A 77 -0.98 5.05 -3.44
C CYS A 77 -0.92 6.43 -4.10
N ARG A 78 -1.18 7.50 -3.34
CA ARG A 78 -1.21 8.88 -3.85
C ARG A 78 0.11 9.30 -4.51
N ALA A 79 1.25 8.99 -3.88
CA ALA A 79 2.55 9.32 -4.44
C ALA A 79 2.85 8.53 -5.71
N THR A 80 2.48 7.25 -5.75
CA THR A 80 2.64 6.40 -6.95
C THR A 80 1.84 6.96 -8.12
N ASP A 81 0.58 7.32 -7.88
CA ASP A 81 -0.31 7.86 -8.92
C ASP A 81 0.19 9.22 -9.44
N GLU A 82 0.62 10.11 -8.56
CA GLU A 82 1.20 11.40 -8.98
C GLU A 82 2.51 11.23 -9.75
N ILE A 83 3.39 10.30 -9.36
CA ILE A 83 4.61 10.00 -10.13
C ILE A 83 4.24 9.54 -11.54
N LEU A 84 3.29 8.61 -11.68
CA LEU A 84 2.86 8.10 -12.98
C LEU A 84 2.21 9.17 -13.86
N ARG A 85 1.55 10.16 -13.26
CA ARG A 85 0.96 11.30 -13.97
C ARG A 85 2.00 12.30 -14.45
N LEU A 86 3.05 12.53 -13.66
CA LEU A 86 4.07 13.55 -13.93
C LEU A 86 5.10 13.10 -14.96
N VAL A 87 5.24 11.80 -15.20
CA VAL A 87 6.20 11.29 -16.20
C VAL A 87 5.64 11.41 -17.62
N PRO A 88 6.41 11.92 -18.59
CA PRO A 88 5.94 12.10 -19.96
C PRO A 88 5.78 10.78 -20.73
N ASN A 89 6.44 9.71 -20.28
CA ASN A 89 6.33 8.38 -20.86
C ASN A 89 6.52 7.31 -19.77
N ILE A 90 5.45 6.59 -19.45
CA ILE A 90 5.41 5.61 -18.36
C ILE A 90 6.31 4.40 -18.64
N ASP A 91 6.40 3.95 -19.90
CA ASP A 91 7.19 2.76 -20.25
C ASP A 91 8.69 3.03 -20.15
N ASN A 92 9.15 4.19 -20.64
CA ASN A 92 10.53 4.63 -20.48
C ASN A 92 10.87 4.84 -18.99
N PHE A 93 9.96 5.43 -18.22
CA PHE A 93 10.12 5.58 -16.78
C PHE A 93 10.28 4.22 -16.08
N ARG A 94 9.42 3.24 -16.40
CA ARG A 94 9.51 1.87 -15.84
C ARG A 94 10.83 1.19 -16.18
N LEU A 95 11.29 1.31 -17.43
CA LEU A 95 12.57 0.72 -17.86
C LEU A 95 13.77 1.35 -17.14
N ALA A 96 13.80 2.68 -17.05
CA ALA A 96 14.83 3.40 -16.32
C ALA A 96 14.82 3.03 -14.82
N LEU A 97 13.64 3.00 -14.20
CA LEU A 97 13.49 2.66 -12.78
C LEU A 97 13.94 1.21 -12.47
N ARG A 98 13.64 0.25 -13.36
CA ARG A 98 14.14 -1.13 -13.25
C ARG A 98 15.66 -1.19 -13.31
N SER A 99 16.27 -0.45 -14.23
CA SER A 99 17.72 -0.40 -14.41
C SER A 99 18.41 0.18 -13.17
N ILE A 100 17.88 1.28 -12.63
CA ILE A 100 18.39 1.91 -11.41
C ILE A 100 18.22 0.98 -10.21
N LYS A 101 17.04 0.38 -10.03
CA LYS A 101 16.78 -0.57 -8.92
C LYS A 101 17.74 -1.75 -8.94
N LEU A 102 17.92 -2.37 -10.10
CA LEU A 102 18.87 -3.49 -10.25
C LEU A 102 20.28 -3.06 -9.82
N LYS A 103 20.74 -1.91 -10.31
CA LYS A 103 22.07 -1.38 -9.98
C LYS A 103 22.25 -1.13 -8.47
N VAL A 104 21.24 -0.58 -7.81
CA VAL A 104 21.27 -0.33 -6.36
C VAL A 104 21.29 -1.64 -5.58
N THR A 105 20.44 -2.60 -5.95
CA THR A 105 20.39 -3.91 -5.27
C THR A 105 21.69 -4.68 -5.42
N GLU A 106 22.31 -4.68 -6.61
CA GLU A 106 23.62 -5.29 -6.82
C GLU A 106 24.72 -4.62 -5.99
N SER A 107 24.69 -3.30 -5.86
CA SER A 107 25.69 -2.55 -5.10
C SER A 107 25.59 -2.74 -3.58
N LEU A 108 24.46 -3.25 -3.07
CA LEU A 108 24.29 -3.60 -1.65
C LEU A 108 24.78 -5.02 -1.33
N HIS A 109 25.18 -5.80 -2.34
CA HIS A 109 25.75 -7.14 -2.19
C HIS A 109 27.29 -7.13 -2.30
N PHE A 110 27.89 -5.95 -2.44
CA PHE A 110 29.33 -5.68 -2.34
C PHE A 110 29.60 -4.72 -1.17
#